data_AF-A0A9D4VAQ8-F1
#
_entry.id   AF-A0A9D4VAQ8-F1
#
_cell.length_a   1.000
_cell.length_b   1.000
_cell.length_c   1.000
_cell.angle_alpha   90.00
_cell.angle_beta   90.00
_cell.angle_gamma   90.00
#
_symmetry.space_group_name_H-M   'P 1'
#
loop_
_entity.id
_entity.type
_entity.pdbx_description
1 polymer ?
#
loop_
_entity_poly.entity_id
_entity_poly.type
_entity_poly.pdbx_seq_one_letter_code
_entity_poly.pdbx_strand_id
1 'polypeptide(L)'
;MRMEGELRLCGSSNQLQLLGLVFIVSTCSFIDVALALQRPAPNAARSRPAKPPRSLEPLKLHAWLMYASTGFLLPLGILVARFMRIARKDSLRSSKALQLLYYFHLGLQTAGIAVLTGGAVYSFKTWGFNLSHTHQKLGFSLWIIMWIQPVIGFLRPNHGVKGRPVWYGIHWLLGTGSIILCIINLYIGIEIWEHVTKSSIRNLNIAFSVQVALMTFVYMMQDRWDYLVDQGRGLTKPIAPPPSTTLTPISYSMVPTSMEYQMRHYFPA
;
A
#
# COMPACT_ATOMS: atom_id res chain seq x y z
N MET A 1 -10.54 32.18 -3.90
CA MET A 1 -10.86 32.26 -2.46
C MET A 1 -12.23 31.71 -2.08
N ARG A 2 -13.38 32.20 -2.61
CA ARG A 2 -14.73 31.71 -2.19
C ARG A 2 -15.00 30.23 -2.52
N MET A 3 -14.59 29.76 -3.71
CA MET A 3 -14.77 28.36 -4.11
C MET A 3 -13.87 27.36 -3.36
N GLU A 4 -12.71 27.80 -2.87
CA GLU A 4 -11.82 26.96 -2.05
C GLU A 4 -12.40 26.76 -0.64
N GLY A 5 -13.15 27.74 -0.12
CA GLY A 5 -13.87 27.65 1.15
C GLY A 5 -15.00 26.63 1.11
N GLU A 6 -15.81 26.62 0.05
CA GLU A 6 -16.92 25.67 -0.09
C GLU A 6 -16.47 24.23 -0.38
N LEU A 7 -15.40 24.04 -1.17
CA LEU A 7 -14.77 22.73 -1.36
C LEU A 7 -14.14 22.18 -0.06
N ARG A 8 -13.61 23.05 0.81
CA ARG A 8 -13.11 22.65 2.13
C ARG A 8 -14.25 22.26 3.09
N LEU A 9 -15.37 22.98 3.07
CA LEU A 9 -16.55 22.70 3.91
C LEU A 9 -17.27 21.41 3.47
N CYS A 10 -17.50 21.22 2.17
CA CYS A 10 -18.07 19.97 1.62
C CYS A 10 -17.11 18.77 1.79
N GLY A 11 -15.80 19.01 1.66
CA GLY A 11 -14.78 18.03 2.00
C GLY A 11 -14.83 17.62 3.47
N SER A 12 -14.99 18.57 4.39
CA SER A 12 -15.03 18.33 5.84
C SER A 12 -16.21 17.46 6.27
N SER A 13 -17.42 17.71 5.75
CA SER A 13 -18.62 16.93 6.10
C SER A 13 -18.51 15.47 5.62
N ASN A 14 -18.07 15.25 4.39
CA ASN A 14 -17.87 13.91 3.84
C ASN A 14 -16.67 13.17 4.47
N GLN A 15 -15.62 13.90 4.87
CA GLN A 15 -14.51 13.35 5.65
C GLN A 15 -14.98 12.88 7.03
N LEU A 16 -15.81 13.66 7.72
CA LEU A 16 -16.39 13.30 9.01
C LEU A 16 -17.31 12.08 8.93
N GLN A 17 -18.10 11.95 7.86
CA GLN A 17 -18.92 10.76 7.62
C GLN A 17 -18.07 9.50 7.35
N LEU A 18 -17.01 9.63 6.56
CA LEU A 18 -16.09 8.53 6.28
C LEU A 18 -15.25 8.14 7.50
N LEU A 19 -14.85 9.13 8.31
CA LEU A 19 -14.28 8.94 9.65
C LEU A 19 -15.24 8.18 10.56
N GLY A 20 -16.52 8.59 10.58
CA GLY A 20 -17.58 7.89 11.30
C GLY A 20 -17.73 6.44 10.84
N LEU A 21 -17.67 6.19 9.54
CA LEU A 21 -17.79 4.84 8.98
C LEU A 21 -16.58 3.97 9.33
N VAL A 22 -15.36 4.49 9.24
CA VAL A 22 -14.14 3.80 9.68
C VAL A 22 -14.17 3.54 11.19
N PHE A 23 -14.65 4.50 11.97
CA PHE A 23 -14.79 4.36 13.43
C PHE A 23 -15.84 3.32 13.80
N ILE A 24 -17.00 3.32 13.15
CA ILE A 24 -18.07 2.33 13.34
C ILE A 24 -17.58 0.92 12.96
N VAL A 25 -16.93 0.78 11.80
CA VAL A 25 -16.34 -0.51 11.39
C VAL A 25 -15.30 -0.96 12.41
N SER A 26 -14.48 -0.05 12.93
CA SER A 26 -13.52 -0.31 14.02
C SER A 26 -14.21 -0.84 15.27
N THR A 27 -15.17 -0.09 15.82
CA THR A 27 -15.83 -0.47 17.07
C THR A 27 -16.61 -1.77 16.95
N CYS A 28 -17.35 -1.97 15.85
CA CYS A 28 -18.08 -3.22 15.61
C CYS A 28 -17.12 -4.41 15.49
N SER A 29 -16.00 -4.22 14.78
CA SER A 29 -14.95 -5.22 14.62
C SER A 29 -14.32 -5.64 15.95
N PHE A 30 -13.98 -4.68 16.82
CA PHE A 30 -13.42 -4.97 18.15
C PHE A 30 -14.43 -5.69 19.04
N ILE A 31 -15.70 -5.32 18.99
CA ILE A 31 -16.78 -6.01 19.73
C ILE A 31 -16.93 -7.44 19.22
N ASP A 32 -17.00 -7.66 17.91
CA ASP A 32 -17.14 -9.00 17.32
C ASP A 32 -15.96 -9.91 17.65
N VAL A 33 -14.74 -9.37 17.63
CA VAL A 33 -13.54 -10.10 18.05
C VAL A 33 -13.58 -10.37 19.55
N ALA A 34 -13.87 -9.38 20.39
CA ALA A 34 -13.99 -9.58 21.83
C ALA A 34 -15.03 -10.65 22.18
N LEU A 35 -16.19 -10.64 21.51
CA LEU A 35 -17.22 -11.67 21.64
C LEU A 35 -16.72 -13.04 21.15
N ALA A 36 -15.95 -13.09 20.06
CA ALA A 36 -15.35 -14.34 19.59
C ALA A 36 -14.31 -14.88 20.57
N LEU A 37 -13.54 -14.01 21.23
CA LEU A 37 -12.54 -14.38 22.25
C LEU A 37 -13.19 -14.83 23.56
N GLN A 38 -14.35 -14.26 23.92
CA GLN A 38 -15.10 -14.63 25.13
C GLN A 38 -15.81 -15.98 25.01
N ARG A 39 -15.97 -16.52 23.80
CA ARG A 39 -16.55 -17.85 23.64
C ARG A 39 -15.59 -18.90 24.22
N PRO A 40 -16.03 -19.71 25.21
CA PRO A 40 -15.20 -20.79 25.71
C PRO A 40 -14.83 -21.72 24.56
N ALA A 41 -13.56 -22.15 24.51
CA ALA A 41 -13.12 -23.16 23.55
C ALA A 41 -14.08 -24.35 23.61
N PRO A 42 -14.57 -24.88 22.47
CA PRO A 42 -15.51 -25.99 22.47
C PRO A 42 -14.90 -27.17 23.24
N ASN A 43 -15.36 -27.35 24.47
CA ASN A 43 -15.06 -28.37 25.47
C ASN A 43 -13.74 -29.15 25.26
N ALA A 44 -12.72 -28.80 26.05
CA ALA A 44 -11.52 -29.62 26.28
C ALA A 44 -11.80 -31.03 26.86
N ALA A 45 -13.07 -31.40 27.07
CA ALA A 45 -13.52 -32.66 27.69
C ALA A 45 -13.82 -33.79 26.68
N ARG A 46 -13.43 -33.69 25.40
CA ARG A 46 -13.65 -34.78 24.44
C ARG A 46 -12.41 -35.07 23.62
N SER A 47 -11.55 -35.95 24.15
CA SER A 47 -10.47 -36.66 23.44
C SER A 47 -11.01 -37.65 22.39
N ARG A 48 -11.95 -37.22 21.55
CA ARG A 48 -12.29 -37.97 20.34
C ARG A 48 -11.34 -37.55 19.23
N PRO A 49 -10.77 -38.49 18.45
CA PRO A 49 -10.00 -38.12 17.27
C PRO A 49 -10.85 -37.20 16.40
N ALA A 50 -10.29 -36.05 16.03
CA ALA A 50 -10.98 -35.04 15.25
C ALA A 50 -11.56 -35.69 13.99
N LYS A 51 -12.89 -35.71 13.88
CA LYS A 51 -13.57 -36.18 12.67
C LYS A 51 -13.10 -35.26 11.53
N PRO A 52 -12.72 -35.80 10.35
CA PRO A 52 -12.32 -34.96 9.22
C PRO A 52 -13.42 -33.92 8.95
N PRO A 53 -13.05 -32.69 8.55
CA PRO A 53 -13.99 -31.59 8.44
C PRO A 53 -15.19 -32.00 7.59
N ARG A 54 -16.39 -31.89 8.19
CA ARG A 54 -17.66 -32.37 7.60
C ARG A 54 -18.03 -31.63 6.30
N SER A 55 -17.41 -30.47 6.06
CA SER A 55 -17.46 -29.69 4.82
C SER A 55 -16.24 -28.78 4.71
N LEU A 56 -15.73 -28.57 3.50
CA LEU A 56 -14.58 -27.68 3.22
C LEU A 56 -14.97 -26.19 3.11
N GLU A 57 -16.27 -25.90 3.18
CA GLU A 57 -16.82 -24.56 2.95
C GLU A 57 -16.27 -23.49 3.90
N PRO A 58 -16.08 -23.74 5.21
CA PRO A 58 -15.51 -22.73 6.09
C PRO A 58 -14.08 -22.35 5.73
N LEU A 59 -13.26 -23.35 5.37
CA LEU A 59 -11.88 -23.13 4.93
C LEU A 59 -11.85 -22.27 3.66
N LYS A 60 -12.69 -22.62 2.67
CA LYS A 60 -12.81 -21.86 1.41
C LYS A 60 -13.21 -20.42 1.66
N LEU A 61 -14.23 -20.18 2.48
CA LEU A 61 -14.74 -18.85 2.75
C LEU A 61 -13.68 -17.98 3.45
N HIS A 62 -13.02 -18.50 4.49
CA HIS A 62 -11.94 -17.78 5.16
C HIS A 62 -10.83 -17.40 4.17
N ALA A 63 -10.36 -18.36 3.38
CA ALA A 63 -9.28 -18.12 2.43
C ALA A 63 -9.65 -17.11 1.33
N TRP A 64 -10.88 -17.15 0.80
CA TRP A 64 -11.35 -16.15 -0.17
C TRP A 64 -11.51 -14.75 0.43
N LEU A 65 -11.96 -14.64 1.68
CA LEU A 65 -12.02 -13.35 2.40
C LEU A 65 -10.61 -12.78 2.60
N MET A 66 -9.66 -13.60 3.07
CA MET A 66 -8.28 -13.15 3.28
C MET A 66 -7.60 -12.78 1.95
N TYR A 67 -7.84 -13.55 0.89
CA TYR A 67 -7.38 -13.22 -0.46
C TYR A 67 -7.92 -11.86 -0.94
N ALA A 68 -9.25 -11.68 -0.89
CA ALA A 68 -9.90 -10.45 -1.36
C ALA A 68 -9.36 -9.22 -0.61
N SER A 69 -9.15 -9.34 0.70
CA SER A 69 -8.59 -8.28 1.52
C SER A 69 -7.09 -8.07 1.27
N THR A 70 -6.25 -8.95 1.82
CA THR A 70 -4.80 -8.72 1.92
C THR A 70 -4.05 -9.10 0.66
N GLY A 71 -4.65 -9.94 -0.18
CA GLY A 71 -4.11 -10.33 -1.48
C GLY A 71 -4.44 -9.34 -2.59
N PHE A 72 -5.52 -8.55 -2.47
CA PHE A 72 -5.99 -7.66 -3.55
C PHE A 72 -6.35 -6.24 -3.12
N LEU A 73 -7.38 -6.04 -2.29
CA LEU A 73 -7.90 -4.71 -1.95
C LEU A 73 -6.85 -3.81 -1.28
N LEU A 74 -6.16 -4.32 -0.25
CA LEU A 74 -5.16 -3.55 0.48
C LEU A 74 -3.91 -3.25 -0.38
N PRO A 75 -3.31 -4.23 -1.10
CA PRO A 75 -2.24 -3.93 -2.04
C PRO A 75 -2.65 -2.93 -3.14
N LEU A 76 -3.88 -3.02 -3.66
CA LEU A 76 -4.39 -2.07 -4.66
C LEU A 76 -4.52 -0.66 -4.06
N GLY A 77 -4.97 -0.56 -2.81
CA GLY A 77 -4.99 0.69 -2.06
C GLY A 77 -3.59 1.34 -1.99
N ILE A 78 -2.55 0.56 -1.71
CA ILE A 78 -1.16 1.06 -1.69
C ILE A 78 -0.72 1.55 -3.07
N LEU A 79 -1.03 0.82 -4.15
CA LEU A 79 -0.71 1.23 -5.52
C LEU A 79 -1.37 2.58 -5.88
N VAL A 80 -2.62 2.79 -5.47
CA VAL A 80 -3.34 4.06 -5.67
C VAL A 80 -2.70 5.21 -4.88
N ALA A 81 -2.34 5.00 -3.61
CA ALA A 81 -1.67 6.01 -2.80
C ALA A 81 -0.32 6.43 -3.41
N ARG A 82 0.42 5.46 -3.93
CA ARG A 82 1.70 5.71 -4.58
C ARG A 82 1.54 6.45 -5.90
N PHE A 83 0.59 6.05 -6.73
CA PHE A 83 0.25 6.76 -7.96
C PHE A 83 -0.14 8.23 -7.66
N MET A 84 -0.96 8.47 -6.64
CA MET A 84 -1.31 9.81 -6.20
C MET A 84 -0.08 10.64 -5.79
N ARG A 85 0.91 10.02 -5.15
CA ARG A 85 2.17 10.70 -4.76
C ARG A 85 2.94 11.19 -5.99
N ILE A 86 3.09 10.34 -6.99
CA ILE A 86 3.79 10.64 -8.25
C ILE A 86 3.01 11.73 -9.02
N ALA A 87 1.71 11.53 -9.22
CA ALA A 87 0.85 12.50 -9.89
C ALA A 87 0.88 13.90 -9.24
N ARG A 88 1.06 13.97 -7.91
CA ARG A 88 1.24 15.23 -7.17
C ARG A 88 2.62 15.83 -7.40
N LYS A 89 3.69 15.03 -7.40
CA LYS A 89 5.07 15.49 -7.60
C LYS A 89 5.22 16.14 -8.98
N ASP A 90 4.64 15.54 -10.00
CA ASP A 90 4.81 15.97 -11.38
C ASP A 90 3.78 17.01 -11.83
N SER A 91 2.90 17.46 -10.91
CA SER A 91 1.78 18.35 -11.18
C SER A 91 0.88 17.90 -12.35
N LEU A 92 0.85 16.59 -12.63
CA LEU A 92 0.17 16.00 -13.80
C LEU A 92 -1.35 16.05 -13.70
N ARG A 93 -1.90 16.22 -12.48
CA ARG A 93 -3.35 16.13 -12.24
C ARG A 93 -3.88 17.30 -11.42
N SER A 94 -5.09 17.72 -11.78
CA SER A 94 -5.87 18.71 -11.04
C SER A 94 -6.11 18.28 -9.60
N SER A 95 -6.24 19.27 -8.69
CA SER A 95 -6.60 19.07 -7.28
C SER A 95 -7.82 18.16 -7.07
N LYS A 96 -8.83 18.24 -7.95
CA LYS A 96 -10.02 17.38 -7.89
C LYS A 96 -9.69 15.90 -8.14
N ALA A 97 -8.82 15.61 -9.11
CA ALA A 97 -8.42 14.25 -9.43
C ALA A 97 -7.55 13.63 -8.31
N LEU A 98 -6.66 14.43 -7.71
CA LEU A 98 -5.89 14.00 -6.53
C LEU A 98 -6.80 13.72 -5.32
N GLN A 99 -7.85 14.51 -5.14
CA GLN A 99 -8.85 14.28 -4.10
C GLN A 99 -9.64 13.00 -4.34
N LEU A 100 -10.03 12.71 -5.58
CA LEU A 100 -10.70 11.45 -5.93
C LEU A 100 -9.81 10.24 -5.65
N LEU A 101 -8.53 10.28 -6.04
CA LEU A 101 -7.56 9.22 -5.76
C LEU A 101 -7.36 8.99 -4.26
N TYR A 102 -7.38 10.06 -3.46
CA TYR A 102 -7.32 9.97 -2.01
C TYR A 102 -8.53 9.22 -1.44
N TYR A 103 -9.76 9.57 -1.85
CA TYR A 103 -10.95 8.87 -1.38
C TYR A 103 -11.03 7.44 -1.89
N PHE A 104 -10.55 7.19 -3.12
CA PHE A 104 -10.47 5.83 -3.66
C PHE A 104 -9.51 4.96 -2.86
N HIS A 105 -8.32 5.48 -2.52
CA HIS A 105 -7.40 4.82 -1.60
C HIS A 105 -8.07 4.50 -0.26
N LEU A 106 -8.70 5.49 0.36
CA LEU A 106 -9.35 5.31 1.66
C LEU A 106 -10.51 4.29 1.60
N GLY A 107 -11.29 4.30 0.52
CA GLY A 107 -12.35 3.32 0.28
C GLY A 107 -11.80 1.90 0.15
N LEU A 108 -10.73 1.71 -0.63
CA LEU A 108 -10.05 0.41 -0.77
C LEU A 108 -9.48 -0.09 0.57
N GLN A 109 -8.84 0.79 1.34
CA GLN A 109 -8.29 0.42 2.66
C GLN A 109 -9.39 0.07 3.66
N THR A 110 -10.49 0.83 3.66
CA THR A 110 -11.63 0.59 4.57
C THR A 110 -12.31 -0.74 4.22
N ALA A 111 -12.59 -0.97 2.94
CA ALA A 111 -13.17 -2.23 2.47
C ALA A 111 -12.23 -3.42 2.75
N GLY A 112 -10.93 -3.26 2.49
CA GLY A 112 -9.94 -4.28 2.77
C GLY A 112 -9.86 -4.64 4.26
N ILE A 113 -9.80 -3.65 5.16
CA ILE A 113 -9.77 -3.89 6.62
C ILE A 113 -11.09 -4.52 7.12
N ALA A 114 -12.23 -4.11 6.56
CA ALA A 114 -13.53 -4.71 6.89
C ALA A 114 -13.56 -6.20 6.52
N VAL A 115 -13.14 -6.55 5.30
CA VAL A 115 -13.08 -7.95 4.84
C VAL A 115 -12.04 -8.75 5.62
N LEU A 116 -10.86 -8.17 5.93
CA LEU A 116 -9.83 -8.79 6.79
C LEU A 116 -10.42 -9.16 8.15
N THR A 117 -11.17 -8.23 8.74
CA THR A 117 -11.75 -8.45 10.07
C THR A 117 -12.87 -9.47 10.01
N GLY A 118 -13.74 -9.41 9.00
CA GLY A 118 -14.75 -10.44 8.76
C GLY A 118 -14.12 -11.84 8.63
N GLY A 119 -13.02 -11.96 7.86
CA GLY A 119 -12.27 -13.20 7.72
C GLY A 119 -11.64 -13.71 9.02
N ALA A 120 -11.09 -12.81 9.84
CA ALA A 120 -10.52 -13.13 11.15
C ALA A 120 -11.59 -13.56 12.18
N VAL A 121 -12.67 -12.78 12.31
CA VAL A 121 -13.81 -13.09 13.19
C VAL A 121 -14.46 -14.41 12.79
N TYR A 122 -14.65 -14.64 11.48
CA TYR A 122 -15.17 -15.90 10.97
C TYR A 122 -14.27 -17.07 11.36
N SER A 123 -12.94 -16.91 11.23
CA SER A 123 -11.96 -17.91 11.65
C SER A 123 -12.07 -18.24 13.14
N PHE A 124 -12.10 -17.23 14.00
CA PHE A 124 -12.24 -17.41 15.45
C PHE A 124 -13.57 -18.06 15.84
N LYS A 125 -14.68 -17.67 15.17
CA LYS A 125 -16.00 -18.28 15.41
C LYS A 125 -16.05 -19.75 14.95
N THR A 126 -15.29 -20.11 13.93
CA THR A 126 -15.30 -21.45 13.32
C THR A 126 -14.36 -22.43 14.03
N TRP A 127 -13.11 -22.01 14.27
CA TRP A 127 -12.05 -22.88 14.80
C TRP A 127 -11.61 -22.52 16.22
N GLY A 128 -12.24 -21.51 16.83
CA GLY A 128 -11.84 -20.97 18.13
C GLY A 128 -10.61 -20.08 18.04
N PHE A 129 -10.31 -19.42 19.14
CA PHE A 129 -9.05 -18.69 19.29
C PHE A 129 -7.94 -19.67 19.69
N ASN A 130 -7.21 -20.17 18.70
CA ASN A 130 -6.05 -21.04 18.91
C ASN A 130 -4.86 -20.50 18.11
N LEU A 131 -3.76 -20.22 18.81
CA LEU A 131 -2.52 -19.72 18.23
C LEU A 131 -1.44 -20.80 18.22
N SER A 132 -1.78 -22.04 17.86
CA SER A 132 -0.85 -23.16 17.84
C SER A 132 0.08 -23.14 16.63
N HIS A 133 -0.40 -22.70 15.47
CA HIS A 133 0.34 -22.73 14.20
C HIS A 133 0.88 -21.36 13.79
N THR A 134 1.96 -21.37 13.00
CA THR A 134 2.60 -20.16 12.46
C THR A 134 1.62 -19.27 11.69
N HIS A 135 0.76 -19.86 10.86
CA HIS A 135 -0.28 -19.13 10.12
C HIS A 135 -1.22 -18.33 11.03
N GLN A 136 -1.62 -18.92 12.16
CA GLN A 136 -2.54 -18.30 13.12
C GLN A 136 -1.83 -17.18 13.91
N LYS A 137 -0.61 -17.44 14.41
CA LYS A 137 0.20 -16.45 15.13
C LYS A 137 0.50 -15.24 14.26
N LEU A 138 0.96 -15.47 13.03
CA LEU A 138 1.27 -14.43 12.06
C LEU A 138 0.01 -13.69 11.62
N GLY A 139 -1.06 -14.41 11.27
CA GLY A 139 -2.34 -13.83 10.86
C GLY A 139 -2.96 -12.93 11.93
N PHE A 140 -2.95 -13.34 13.19
CA PHE A 140 -3.44 -12.51 14.30
C PHE A 140 -2.58 -11.28 14.52
N SER A 141 -1.25 -11.43 14.48
CA SER A 141 -0.32 -10.29 14.61
C SER A 141 -0.54 -9.26 13.50
N LEU A 142 -0.74 -9.72 12.26
CA LEU A 142 -1.02 -8.87 11.11
C LEU A 142 -2.39 -8.20 11.21
N TRP A 143 -3.41 -8.89 11.72
CA TRP A 143 -4.71 -8.28 11.98
C TRP A 143 -4.59 -7.08 12.94
N ILE A 144 -3.83 -7.20 14.03
CA ILE A 144 -3.56 -6.08 14.95
C ILE A 144 -2.84 -4.94 14.23
N ILE A 145 -1.75 -5.25 13.52
CA ILE A 145 -0.94 -4.22 12.83
C ILE A 145 -1.75 -3.48 11.76
N MET A 146 -2.63 -4.18 11.03
CA MET A 146 -3.49 -3.58 10.01
C MET A 146 -4.51 -2.61 10.61
N TRP A 147 -4.98 -2.84 11.84
CA TRP A 147 -5.82 -1.87 12.57
C TRP A 147 -5.05 -0.67 13.11
N ILE A 148 -3.75 -0.80 13.36
CA ILE A 148 -2.89 0.33 13.75
C ILE A 148 -2.68 1.28 12.55
N GLN A 149 -2.62 0.78 11.31
CA GLN A 149 -2.41 1.61 10.11
C GLN A 149 -3.40 2.77 9.94
N PRO A 150 -4.74 2.59 10.00
CA PRO A 150 -5.67 3.70 9.89
C PRO A 150 -5.53 4.69 11.06
N VAL A 151 -5.23 4.22 12.28
CA VAL A 151 -4.97 5.10 13.43
C VAL A 151 -3.77 6.01 13.16
N ILE A 152 -2.66 5.44 12.69
CA ILE A 152 -1.49 6.23 12.25
C ILE A 152 -1.89 7.17 11.12
N GLY A 153 -2.68 6.68 10.16
CA GLY A 153 -3.23 7.45 9.04
C GLY A 153 -4.01 8.70 9.49
N PHE A 154 -4.80 8.59 10.55
CA PHE A 154 -5.59 9.68 11.13
C PHE A 154 -4.72 10.69 11.88
N LEU A 155 -3.66 10.24 12.53
CA LEU A 155 -2.69 11.10 13.23
C LEU A 155 -1.70 11.79 12.27
N ARG A 156 -2.04 11.87 10.97
CA ARG A 156 -1.20 12.48 9.93
C ARG A 156 -0.93 13.96 10.23
N PRO A 157 0.34 14.38 10.39
CA PRO A 157 0.67 15.77 10.61
C PRO A 157 0.36 16.67 9.41
N ASN A 158 0.06 17.93 9.70
CA ASN A 158 -0.09 19.00 8.71
C ASN A 158 1.18 19.17 7.86
N HIS A 159 1.00 19.74 6.66
CA HIS A 159 2.12 20.03 5.76
C HIS A 159 3.13 20.99 6.43
N GLY A 160 4.42 20.80 6.17
CA GLY A 160 5.49 21.66 6.70
C GLY A 160 5.97 21.37 8.12
N VAL A 161 5.32 20.46 8.85
CA VAL A 161 5.72 20.10 10.22
C VAL A 161 6.88 19.10 10.22
N LYS A 162 7.90 19.30 11.08
CA LYS A 162 9.10 18.44 11.19
C LYS A 162 8.79 16.96 11.44
N GLY A 163 7.67 16.64 12.09
CA GLY A 163 7.25 15.26 12.34
C GLY A 163 6.65 14.52 11.13
N ARG A 164 6.33 15.24 10.04
CA ARG A 164 5.65 14.64 8.88
C ARG A 164 6.49 13.61 8.10
N PRO A 165 7.79 13.82 7.85
CA PRO A 165 8.63 12.80 7.23
C PRO A 165 8.77 11.53 8.09
N VAL A 166 8.85 11.69 9.41
CA VAL A 166 8.92 10.56 10.36
C VAL A 166 7.62 9.76 10.33
N TRP A 167 6.47 10.44 10.44
CA TRP A 167 5.16 9.83 10.28
C TRP A 167 5.05 9.08 8.95
N TYR A 168 5.49 9.71 7.85
CA TYR A 168 5.45 9.09 6.53
C TYR A 168 6.31 7.83 6.47
N GLY A 169 7.53 7.88 7.00
CA GLY A 169 8.43 6.72 7.03
C GLY A 169 7.83 5.56 7.82
N ILE A 170 7.29 5.82 9.02
CA ILE A 170 6.64 4.81 9.86
C ILE A 170 5.41 4.22 9.17
N HIS A 171 4.49 5.07 8.70
CA HIS A 171 3.25 4.64 8.06
C HIS A 171 3.53 3.84 6.77
N TRP A 172 4.47 4.32 5.95
CA TRP A 172 4.84 3.65 4.71
C TRP A 172 5.54 2.31 4.97
N LEU A 173 6.50 2.26 5.89
CA LEU A 173 7.26 1.06 6.20
C LEU A 173 6.37 -0.02 6.81
N LEU A 174 5.57 0.35 7.81
CA LEU A 174 4.65 -0.59 8.44
C LEU A 174 3.56 -1.03 7.45
N GLY A 175 2.97 -0.14 6.66
CA GLY A 175 1.98 -0.50 5.66
C GLY A 175 2.51 -1.48 4.62
N THR A 176 3.66 -1.17 4.02
CA THR A 176 4.28 -2.00 2.97
C THR A 176 4.79 -3.33 3.54
N GLY A 177 5.50 -3.28 4.66
CA GLY A 177 6.03 -4.48 5.33
C GLY A 177 4.92 -5.44 5.76
N SER A 178 3.81 -4.91 6.29
CA SER A 178 2.68 -5.75 6.68
C SER A 178 2.02 -6.43 5.49
N ILE A 179 1.93 -5.78 4.32
CA ILE A 179 1.40 -6.43 3.12
C ILE A 179 2.30 -7.57 2.64
N ILE A 180 3.62 -7.39 2.68
CA ILE A 180 4.56 -8.49 2.36
C ILE A 180 4.32 -9.69 3.28
N LEU A 181 4.22 -9.44 4.59
CA LEU A 181 3.93 -10.49 5.57
C LEU A 181 2.54 -11.11 5.38
N CYS A 182 1.53 -10.34 4.98
CA CYS A 182 0.21 -10.88 4.62
C CYS A 182 0.27 -11.80 3.41
N ILE A 183 1.03 -11.46 2.37
CA ILE A 183 1.22 -12.32 1.20
C ILE A 183 1.91 -13.63 1.60
N ILE A 184 2.96 -13.57 2.44
CA ILE A 184 3.58 -14.77 3.01
C ILE A 184 2.55 -15.60 3.78
N ASN A 185 1.73 -14.97 4.61
CA ASN A 185 0.71 -15.68 5.38
C ASN A 185 -0.38 -16.33 4.50
N LEU A 186 -0.71 -15.71 3.36
CA LEU A 186 -1.61 -16.30 2.35
C LEU A 186 -1.01 -17.56 1.73
N TYR A 187 0.27 -17.56 1.37
CA TYR A 187 0.94 -18.76 0.85
C TYR A 187 1.00 -19.89 1.88
N ILE A 188 1.27 -19.59 3.15
CA ILE A 188 1.19 -20.59 4.23
C ILE A 188 -0.26 -21.14 4.32
N GLY A 189 -1.27 -20.27 4.18
CA GLY A 189 -2.68 -20.69 4.18
C GLY A 189 -3.05 -21.58 2.99
N ILE A 190 -2.51 -21.30 1.80
CA ILE A 190 -2.67 -22.13 0.60
C ILE A 190 -2.05 -23.52 0.83
N GLU A 191 -0.84 -23.59 1.40
CA GLU A 191 -0.20 -24.87 1.73
C GLU A 191 -1.06 -25.71 2.70
N ILE A 192 -1.60 -25.07 3.74
CA ILE A 192 -2.54 -25.72 4.68
C ILE A 192 -3.79 -26.21 3.94
N TRP A 193 -4.35 -25.40 3.04
CA TRP A 193 -5.50 -25.80 2.25
C TRP A 193 -5.20 -27.07 1.45
N GLU A 194 -4.13 -27.09 0.65
CA GLU A 194 -3.75 -28.24 -0.17
C GLU A 194 -3.55 -29.50 0.68
N HIS A 195 -2.91 -29.35 1.83
CA HIS A 195 -2.69 -30.45 2.76
C HIS A 195 -4.01 -31.04 3.32
N VAL A 196 -4.99 -30.18 3.62
CA VAL A 196 -6.30 -30.56 4.20
C VAL A 196 -7.24 -31.13 3.13
N THR A 197 -7.29 -30.55 1.93
CA THR A 197 -8.21 -30.99 0.88
C THR A 197 -7.68 -32.15 0.05
N LYS A 198 -6.38 -32.46 0.15
CA LYS A 198 -5.67 -33.46 -0.69
C LYS A 198 -5.89 -33.24 -2.19
N SER A 199 -6.30 -32.02 -2.56
CA SER A 199 -6.67 -31.65 -3.92
C SER A 199 -5.71 -30.58 -4.39
N SER A 200 -5.18 -30.74 -5.61
CA SER A 200 -4.24 -29.77 -6.14
C SER A 200 -4.92 -28.43 -6.39
N ILE A 201 -4.43 -27.39 -5.72
CA ILE A 201 -4.84 -25.99 -5.92
C ILE A 201 -3.80 -25.20 -6.72
N ARG A 202 -2.95 -25.91 -7.47
CA ARG A 202 -1.83 -25.35 -8.25
C ARG A 202 -2.26 -24.21 -9.17
N ASN A 203 -3.37 -24.36 -9.87
CA ASN A 203 -3.85 -23.32 -10.81
C ASN A 203 -4.20 -22.02 -10.07
N LEU A 204 -4.82 -22.12 -8.89
CA LEU A 204 -5.13 -20.96 -8.05
C LEU A 204 -3.84 -20.32 -7.51
N ASN A 205 -2.88 -21.13 -7.07
CA ASN A 205 -1.59 -20.65 -6.58
C ASN A 205 -0.79 -19.92 -7.69
N ILE A 206 -0.80 -20.45 -8.91
CA ILE A 206 -0.18 -19.80 -10.08
C ILE A 206 -0.90 -18.47 -10.38
N ALA A 207 -2.23 -18.47 -10.47
CA ALA A 207 -3.00 -17.26 -10.75
C ALA A 207 -2.73 -16.17 -9.71
N PHE A 208 -2.73 -16.53 -8.42
CA PHE A 208 -2.38 -15.60 -7.34
C PHE A 208 -0.95 -15.07 -7.46
N SER A 209 0.02 -15.94 -7.77
CA SER A 209 1.42 -15.54 -7.94
C SER A 209 1.61 -14.60 -9.13
N VAL A 210 0.91 -14.85 -10.25
CA VAL A 210 0.89 -13.95 -11.41
C VAL A 210 0.27 -12.60 -11.04
N GLN A 211 -0.82 -12.57 -10.27
CA GLN A 211 -1.41 -11.33 -9.78
C GLN A 211 -0.41 -10.55 -8.90
N VAL A 212 0.21 -11.19 -7.92
CA VAL A 212 1.20 -10.55 -7.02
C VAL A 212 2.39 -10.02 -7.83
N ALA A 213 2.88 -10.78 -8.80
CA ALA A 213 3.94 -10.35 -9.70
C ALA A 213 3.51 -9.14 -10.54
N LEU A 214 2.30 -9.13 -11.09
CA LEU A 214 1.76 -8.00 -11.83
C LEU A 214 1.63 -6.75 -10.96
N MET A 215 1.11 -6.88 -9.74
CA MET A 215 1.00 -5.75 -8.80
C MET A 215 2.38 -5.23 -8.39
N THR A 216 3.35 -6.12 -8.19
CA THR A 216 4.75 -5.76 -7.92
C THR A 216 5.39 -5.06 -9.11
N PHE A 217 5.14 -5.55 -10.32
CA PHE A 217 5.60 -4.91 -11.55
C PHE A 217 5.01 -3.51 -11.69
N VAL A 218 3.70 -3.34 -11.48
CA VAL A 218 3.06 -2.01 -11.48
C VAL A 218 3.66 -1.12 -10.41
N TYR A 219 3.89 -1.65 -9.20
CA TYR A 219 4.59 -0.93 -8.14
C TYR A 219 5.95 -0.46 -8.67
N MET A 220 6.83 -1.34 -9.11
CA MET A 220 8.17 -0.95 -9.60
C MET A 220 8.13 0.03 -10.79
N MET A 221 7.20 -0.17 -11.72
CA MET A 221 7.03 0.69 -12.89
C MET A 221 6.67 2.12 -12.51
N GLN A 222 5.89 2.32 -11.44
CA GLN A 222 5.55 3.65 -10.93
C GLN A 222 6.80 4.50 -10.58
N ASP A 223 7.91 3.90 -10.13
CA ASP A 223 9.15 4.66 -9.86
C ASP A 223 9.87 5.14 -11.12
N ARG A 224 9.70 4.41 -12.23
CA ARG A 224 10.40 4.69 -13.49
C ARG A 224 9.55 5.51 -14.45
N TRP A 225 8.32 5.85 -14.07
CA TRP A 225 7.37 6.54 -14.92
C TRP A 225 7.94 7.86 -15.46
N ASP A 226 8.47 8.72 -14.58
CA ASP A 226 9.04 10.03 -14.95
C ASP A 226 10.16 9.87 -15.98
N TYR A 227 11.06 8.91 -15.74
CA TYR A 227 12.17 8.61 -16.65
C TYR A 227 11.69 8.15 -18.03
N LEU A 228 10.69 7.27 -18.08
CA LEU A 228 10.13 6.78 -19.35
C LEU A 228 9.45 7.91 -20.14
N VAL A 229 8.71 8.78 -19.45
CA VAL A 229 8.05 9.94 -20.07
C VAL A 229 9.08 10.93 -20.61
N ASP A 230 10.15 11.19 -19.88
CA ASP A 230 11.19 12.14 -20.30
C ASP A 230 12.02 11.63 -21.48
N GLN A 231 12.31 10.33 -21.55
CA GLN A 231 12.93 9.71 -22.74
C GLN A 231 12.04 9.86 -23.98
N GLY A 232 10.73 9.65 -23.84
CA GLY A 232 9.77 9.85 -24.93
C GLY A 232 9.71 11.30 -25.43
N ARG A 233 9.79 12.28 -24.51
CA ARG A 233 9.84 13.71 -24.86
C ARG A 233 11.17 14.11 -25.52
N GLY A 234 12.28 13.46 -25.14
CA GLY A 234 13.60 13.68 -25.72
C GLY A 234 13.67 13.31 -27.20
N LEU A 235 13.00 12.24 -27.62
CA LEU A 235 12.91 11.81 -29.02
C LEU A 235 12.09 12.76 -29.91
N THR A 236 11.20 13.56 -29.32
CA THR A 236 10.36 14.53 -30.06
C THR A 236 10.96 15.93 -30.19
N LYS A 237 12.11 16.21 -29.56
CA LYS A 237 12.79 17.50 -29.77
C LYS A 237 13.44 17.50 -31.15
N PRO A 238 13.13 18.45 -32.05
CA PRO A 238 13.88 18.61 -33.29
C PRO A 238 15.35 18.81 -32.94
N ILE A 239 16.24 18.12 -33.66
CA ILE A 239 17.67 18.43 -33.62
C ILE A 239 17.78 19.91 -34.02
N ALA A 240 18.19 20.76 -33.09
CA ALA A 240 18.44 22.15 -33.40
C ALA A 240 19.47 22.19 -34.55
N PRO A 241 19.24 22.96 -35.63
CA PRO A 241 20.26 23.11 -36.65
C PRO A 241 21.55 23.60 -35.99
N PRO A 242 22.73 23.15 -36.45
CA PRO A 242 23.99 23.62 -35.90
C PRO A 242 24.00 25.15 -35.91
N PRO A 243 24.50 25.80 -34.85
CA PRO A 243 24.49 27.26 -34.75
C PRO A 243 25.12 27.83 -36.01
N SER A 244 24.40 28.72 -36.69
CA SER A 244 24.97 29.49 -37.79
C SER A 244 26.16 30.27 -37.25
N THR A 245 27.35 29.96 -37.77
CA THR A 245 28.59 30.66 -37.44
C THR A 245 28.48 32.10 -37.89
N THR A 246 27.83 32.94 -37.08
CA THR A 246 27.87 34.39 -37.26
C THR A 246 29.23 34.80 -36.73
N LEU A 247 30.20 34.92 -37.65
CA LEU A 247 31.51 35.51 -37.36
C LEU A 247 31.27 36.95 -36.90
N THR A 248 31.26 37.16 -35.59
CA THR A 248 31.36 38.48 -35.00
C THR A 248 32.85 38.82 -34.86
N PRO A 249 33.30 40.01 -35.27
CA PRO A 249 34.70 40.39 -35.13
C PRO A 249 35.02 40.58 -33.65
N ILE A 250 36.06 39.87 -33.19
CA ILE A 250 36.54 39.89 -31.81
C ILE A 250 37.10 41.29 -31.51
N SER A 251 36.45 42.05 -30.63
CA SER A 251 37.08 43.21 -29.99
C SER A 251 37.99 42.72 -28.87
N TYR A 252 39.30 42.78 -29.09
CA TYR A 252 40.29 42.57 -28.04
C TYR A 252 40.27 43.76 -27.07
N SER A 253 39.59 43.62 -25.93
CA SER A 253 39.89 44.42 -24.76
C SER A 253 39.42 43.72 -23.48
N MET A 254 40.38 43.56 -22.56
CA MET A 254 40.28 43.06 -21.19
C MET A 254 40.21 41.53 -20.99
N VAL A 255 41.40 40.92 -20.99
CA VAL A 255 41.66 39.66 -20.26
C VAL A 255 41.88 40.02 -18.78
N PRO A 256 41.10 39.49 -17.82
CA PRO A 256 41.42 39.60 -16.41
C PRO A 256 42.59 38.66 -16.08
N THR A 257 43.68 39.22 -15.60
CA THR A 257 44.97 38.57 -15.27
C THR A 257 44.92 37.58 -14.09
N SER A 258 43.76 37.02 -13.75
CA SER A 258 43.55 36.15 -12.58
C SER A 258 43.51 34.65 -12.90
N MET A 259 43.32 34.26 -14.16
CA MET A 259 43.29 32.83 -14.55
C MET A 259 44.66 32.22 -14.82
N GLU A 260 45.68 33.02 -15.13
CA GLU A 260 47.01 32.51 -15.45
C GLU A 260 47.80 32.05 -14.19
N TYR A 261 47.42 32.55 -13.01
CA TYR A 261 48.01 32.13 -11.73
C TYR A 261 47.49 30.76 -11.27
N GLN A 262 46.23 30.41 -11.55
CA GLN A 262 45.65 29.16 -11.05
C GLN A 262 46.03 27.92 -11.89
N MET A 263 46.34 28.06 -13.18
CA MET A 263 46.71 26.90 -14.00
C MET A 263 48.14 26.42 -13.78
N ARG A 264 49.04 27.24 -13.25
CA ARG A 264 50.45 26.86 -13.03
C ARG A 264 50.69 26.03 -11.77
N HIS A 265 49.68 25.90 -10.89
CA HIS A 265 49.83 25.24 -9.59
C HIS A 265 49.29 23.79 -9.55
N TYR A 266 48.57 23.35 -10.59
CA TYR A 266 47.93 22.02 -10.61
C TYR A 266 48.65 20.95 -11.45
N PHE A 267 49.71 21.31 -12.17
CA PHE A 267 50.53 20.35 -12.95
C PHE A 267 52.02 20.69 -12.86
N PRO A 268 52.75 20.20 -11.84
CA PRO A 268 54.20 20.10 -11.93
C PRO A 268 54.58 18.99 -12.92
N ALA A 269 55.52 19.29 -13.80
CA ALA A 269 56.14 18.34 -14.73
C ALA A 269 56.90 17.23 -14.01
#